data_AF-A0A959F2D1-F1
#
_entry.id   AF-A0A959F2D1-F1
#
_cell.length_a   1.000
_cell.length_b   1.000
_cell.length_c   1.000
_cell.angle_alpha   90.00
_cell.angle_beta   90.00
_cell.angle_gamma   90.00
#
_symmetry.space_group_name_H-M   'P 1'
#
loop_
_entity.id
_entity.type
_entity.pdbx_description
1 polymer ?
#
loop_
_entity_poly.entity_id
_entity_poly.type
_entity_poly.pdbx_seq_one_letter_code
_entity_poly.pdbx_strand_id
1 'polypeptide(L)'
;GGSAVDAAIAANAALGLMEPTGCGVGGDLFAIVWDAQAEKLYGLNASGRSPYELPLSYFRENGYEKIPAYGPLPVSVPGCVDGWFELHGKFGKLPMKEVLAPAIRYAREGFPVSELIAYYLQRSSAFFKDRPNFAEVWMPGGRPLEKGDVFRNPALADTYEKLALDGRDAFYQGTIARTVVDFLREQGGFFTMRDFIDHRSEWIEPVSTNYRGYDVWELPPNGQGIAALQILNILEGYDIAAMGFGSAEYVHT
;
A
#
# COMPACT_ATOMS: atom_id res chain seq x y z
N GLY A 1 -18.27 4.67 -18.89
CA GLY A 1 -17.71 3.90 -17.77
C GLY A 1 -16.28 4.33 -17.54
N GLY A 2 -15.72 4.03 -16.36
CA GLY A 2 -14.31 4.33 -16.04
C GLY A 2 -13.31 3.40 -16.73
N SER A 3 -12.02 3.70 -16.56
CA SER A 3 -10.92 2.83 -16.98
C SER A 3 -10.64 1.71 -15.98
N ALA A 4 -9.79 0.76 -16.35
CA ALA A 4 -9.27 -0.24 -15.41
C ALA A 4 -8.54 0.42 -14.22
N VAL A 5 -7.87 1.55 -14.46
CA VAL A 5 -7.19 2.33 -13.42
C VAL A 5 -8.20 3.01 -12.48
N ASP A 6 -9.29 3.59 -13.00
CA ASP A 6 -10.35 4.14 -12.15
C ASP A 6 -10.92 3.05 -11.22
N ALA A 7 -11.17 1.85 -11.77
CA ALA A 7 -11.67 0.72 -10.99
C ALA A 7 -10.64 0.23 -9.95
N ALA A 8 -9.36 0.17 -10.31
CA ALA A 8 -8.29 -0.25 -9.42
C ALA A 8 -8.11 0.70 -8.23
N ILE A 9 -8.16 2.01 -8.46
CA ILE A 9 -8.09 3.03 -7.39
C ILE A 9 -9.32 2.94 -6.48
N ALA A 10 -10.53 2.84 -7.06
CA ALA A 10 -11.75 2.67 -6.28
C ALA A 10 -11.72 1.41 -5.40
N ALA A 11 -11.23 0.29 -5.96
CA ALA A 11 -11.06 -0.96 -5.22
C ALA A 11 -10.02 -0.82 -4.11
N ASN A 12 -8.86 -0.21 -4.38
CA ASN A 12 -7.81 -0.02 -3.37
C ASN A 12 -8.28 0.91 -2.23
N ALA A 13 -9.04 1.96 -2.53
CA ALA A 13 -9.63 2.83 -1.50
C ALA A 13 -10.66 2.08 -0.64
N ALA A 14 -11.48 1.21 -1.25
CA ALA A 14 -12.40 0.36 -0.50
C ALA A 14 -11.67 -0.66 0.37
N LEU A 15 -10.61 -1.30 -0.15
CA LEU A 15 -9.77 -2.23 0.62
C LEU A 15 -9.00 -1.51 1.74
N GLY A 16 -8.56 -0.26 1.54
CA GLY A 16 -7.92 0.52 2.60
C GLY A 16 -8.83 0.77 3.81
N LEU A 17 -10.15 0.70 3.62
CA LEU A 17 -11.15 0.75 4.68
C LEU A 17 -11.50 -0.66 5.20
N MET A 18 -11.74 -1.61 4.29
CA MET A 18 -12.34 -2.91 4.58
C MET A 18 -11.31 -3.99 4.95
N GLU A 19 -10.07 -3.84 4.49
CA GLU A 19 -8.90 -4.68 4.74
C GLU A 19 -7.72 -3.82 5.28
N PRO A 20 -7.90 -3.14 6.42
CA PRO A 20 -6.93 -2.17 6.96
C PRO A 20 -5.62 -2.83 7.44
N THR A 21 -5.56 -4.16 7.45
CA THR A 21 -4.37 -4.95 7.82
C THR A 21 -3.44 -5.23 6.64
N GLY A 22 -3.91 -4.99 5.40
CA GLY A 22 -3.18 -5.32 4.17
C GLY A 22 -2.87 -4.12 3.27
N CYS A 23 -3.68 -3.07 3.30
CA CYS A 23 -3.44 -1.88 2.48
C CYS A 23 -4.08 -0.60 3.07
N GLY A 24 -3.72 0.55 2.51
CA GLY A 24 -4.33 1.84 2.84
C GLY A 24 -3.49 3.02 2.35
N VAL A 25 -4.05 4.23 2.46
CA VAL A 25 -3.37 5.48 2.06
C VAL A 25 -2.13 5.82 2.89
N GLY A 26 -1.95 5.14 4.02
CA GLY A 26 -0.72 5.20 4.82
C GLY A 26 0.39 4.26 4.35
N GLY A 27 0.21 3.54 3.24
CA GLY A 27 1.20 2.62 2.67
C GLY A 27 1.75 3.06 1.32
N ASP A 28 2.37 2.09 0.63
CA ASP A 28 2.97 2.24 -0.69
C ASP A 28 2.10 1.64 -1.80
N LEU A 29 2.38 1.99 -3.05
CA LEU A 29 1.73 1.41 -4.23
C LEU A 29 2.76 1.03 -5.30
N PHE A 30 2.52 -0.08 -5.97
CA PHE A 30 3.28 -0.52 -7.13
C PHE A 30 2.29 -0.96 -8.21
N ALA A 31 2.52 -0.60 -9.47
CA ALA A 31 1.63 -0.96 -10.55
C ALA A 31 2.37 -1.29 -11.85
N ILE A 32 1.87 -2.29 -12.56
CA ILE A 32 2.19 -2.55 -13.96
C ILE A 32 0.90 -2.34 -14.74
N VAL A 33 0.94 -1.49 -15.75
CA VAL A 33 -0.23 -1.11 -16.56
C VAL A 33 0.07 -1.35 -18.03
N TRP A 34 -0.75 -2.18 -18.68
CA TRP A 34 -0.75 -2.31 -20.12
C TRP A 34 -1.72 -1.30 -20.74
N ASP A 35 -1.20 -0.41 -21.57
CA ASP A 35 -1.99 0.46 -22.42
C ASP A 35 -2.19 -0.19 -23.78
N ALA A 36 -3.40 -0.67 -24.04
CA ALA A 36 -3.75 -1.34 -25.29
C ALA A 36 -3.80 -0.38 -26.50
N GLN A 37 -3.98 0.94 -26.30
CA GLN A 37 -3.94 1.89 -27.41
C GLN A 37 -2.52 2.21 -27.83
N ALA A 38 -1.62 2.36 -26.86
CA ALA A 38 -0.20 2.60 -27.11
C ALA A 38 0.60 1.32 -27.37
N GLU A 39 -0.01 0.14 -27.16
CA GLU A 39 0.65 -1.17 -27.15
C GLU A 39 1.91 -1.16 -26.29
N LYS A 40 1.81 -0.53 -25.10
CA LYS A 40 2.95 -0.28 -24.22
C LYS A 40 2.65 -0.68 -22.78
N LEU A 41 3.65 -1.30 -22.16
CA LEU A 41 3.68 -1.59 -20.73
C LEU A 41 4.31 -0.41 -19.96
N TYR A 42 3.73 -0.08 -18.81
CA TYR A 42 4.23 0.97 -17.91
C TYR A 42 4.39 0.41 -16.51
N GLY A 43 5.49 0.74 -15.85
CA GLY A 43 5.67 0.48 -14.42
C GLY A 43 5.55 1.78 -13.61
N LEU A 44 4.94 1.69 -12.44
CA LEU A 44 4.91 2.77 -11.45
C LEU A 44 5.40 2.23 -10.11
N ASN A 45 6.41 2.89 -9.56
CA ASN A 45 6.85 2.73 -8.19
C ASN A 45 6.43 3.96 -7.38
N ALA A 46 5.41 3.77 -6.55
CA ALA A 46 4.88 4.76 -5.63
C ALA A 46 5.19 4.33 -4.19
N SER A 47 6.43 3.92 -3.94
CA SER A 47 6.92 3.63 -2.60
C SER A 47 7.60 4.82 -1.92
N GLY A 48 7.47 4.85 -0.61
CA GLY A 48 8.00 5.88 0.26
C GLY A 48 9.52 5.84 0.42
N ARG A 49 10.07 7.03 0.68
CA ARG A 49 11.46 7.20 1.13
C ARG A 49 11.51 7.24 2.65
N SER A 50 12.66 6.87 3.21
CA SER A 50 12.94 7.11 4.63
C SER A 50 13.02 8.62 4.91
N PRO A 51 12.73 9.07 6.14
CA PRO A 51 12.86 10.48 6.50
C PRO A 51 14.27 11.03 6.24
N TYR A 52 14.38 12.27 5.76
CA TYR A 52 15.64 13.00 5.57
C TYR A 52 16.48 13.06 6.84
N GLU A 53 15.82 13.20 7.99
CA GLU A 53 16.47 13.36 9.29
C GLU A 53 16.76 12.03 10.01
N LEU A 54 16.55 10.87 9.38
CA LEU A 54 16.82 9.57 9.97
C LEU A 54 18.14 8.97 9.44
N PRO A 55 19.29 9.24 10.08
CA PRO A 55 20.56 8.68 9.65
C PRO A 55 20.74 7.23 10.09
N LEU A 56 21.54 6.46 9.33
CA LEU A 56 21.97 5.11 9.74
C LEU A 56 22.68 5.11 11.11
N SER A 57 23.40 6.18 11.46
CA SER A 57 24.11 6.27 12.74
C SER A 57 23.16 6.21 13.93
N TYR A 58 21.93 6.75 13.81
CA TYR A 58 20.93 6.67 14.87
C TYR A 58 20.64 5.23 15.27
N PHE A 59 20.48 4.34 14.29
CA PHE A 59 20.25 2.91 14.55
C PHE A 59 21.45 2.29 15.28
N ARG A 60 22.68 2.57 14.82
CA ARG A 60 23.91 2.02 15.43
C ARG A 60 24.13 2.52 16.86
N GLU A 61 23.98 3.82 17.08
CA GLU A 61 24.18 4.47 18.38
C GLU A 61 23.14 4.04 19.41
N ASN A 62 21.93 3.67 18.97
CA ASN A 62 20.87 3.16 19.83
C ASN A 62 20.80 1.62 19.88
N GLY A 63 21.83 0.92 19.39
CA GLY A 63 21.96 -0.54 19.53
C GLY A 63 20.98 -1.36 18.68
N TYR A 64 20.41 -0.79 17.61
CA TYR A 64 19.58 -1.55 16.67
C TYR A 64 20.45 -2.39 15.73
N GLU A 65 20.22 -3.70 15.74
CA GLU A 65 20.85 -4.64 14.79
C GLU A 65 20.10 -4.73 13.45
N LYS A 66 18.81 -4.37 13.45
CA LYS A 66 17.92 -4.34 12.29
C LYS A 66 16.86 -3.25 12.46
N ILE A 67 16.20 -2.87 11.36
CA ILE A 67 15.03 -1.98 11.42
C ILE A 67 13.96 -2.67 12.29
N PRO A 68 13.45 -2.01 13.34
CA PRO A 68 12.45 -2.61 14.21
C PRO A 68 11.13 -2.80 13.46
N ALA A 69 10.39 -3.86 13.79
CA ALA A 69 9.13 -4.18 13.14
C ALA A 69 7.98 -3.21 13.47
N TYR A 70 8.12 -2.43 14.55
CA TYR A 70 7.06 -1.57 15.08
C TYR A 70 7.61 -0.22 15.54
N GLY A 71 6.70 0.76 15.70
CA GLY A 71 7.03 2.12 16.09
C GLY A 71 7.16 3.04 14.88
N PRO A 72 7.67 4.27 15.06
CA PRO A 72 7.75 5.25 13.98
C PRO A 72 8.97 5.07 13.07
N LEU A 73 10.01 4.37 13.51
CA LEU A 73 11.27 4.18 12.76
C LEU A 73 11.14 3.39 11.44
N PRO A 74 10.33 2.33 11.32
CA PRO A 74 10.17 1.60 10.06
C PRO A 74 9.27 2.31 9.04
N VAL A 75 8.64 3.43 9.40
CA VAL A 75 7.66 4.09 8.53
C VAL A 75 8.38 4.90 7.45
N SER A 76 8.02 4.68 6.18
CA SER A 76 8.40 5.48 5.01
C SER A 76 7.30 6.48 4.67
N VAL A 77 7.61 7.53 3.88
CA VAL A 77 6.58 8.49 3.44
C VAL A 77 5.53 7.75 2.61
N PRO A 78 4.23 7.70 3.00
CA PRO A 78 3.24 6.92 2.25
C PRO A 78 3.13 7.35 0.79
N GLY A 79 3.35 6.43 -0.15
CA GLY A 79 3.29 6.73 -1.58
C GLY A 79 1.99 6.35 -2.29
N CYS A 80 1.09 5.62 -1.63
CA CYS A 80 -0.18 5.16 -2.22
C CYS A 80 -1.00 6.29 -2.87
N VAL A 81 -1.15 7.43 -2.19
CA VAL A 81 -1.95 8.55 -2.70
C VAL A 81 -1.31 9.18 -3.93
N ASP A 82 0.00 9.46 -3.90
CA ASP A 82 0.73 9.96 -5.08
C ASP A 82 0.55 8.99 -6.26
N GLY A 83 0.71 7.69 -6.00
CA GLY A 83 0.49 6.64 -7.00
C GLY A 83 -0.91 6.63 -7.59
N TRP A 84 -1.96 6.82 -6.79
CA TRP A 84 -3.32 6.96 -7.31
C TRP A 84 -3.45 8.14 -8.27
N PHE A 85 -2.92 9.32 -7.91
CA PHE A 85 -3.03 10.51 -8.74
C PHE A 85 -2.15 10.46 -9.99
N GLU A 86 -0.98 9.83 -9.94
CA GLU A 86 -0.12 9.57 -11.12
C GLU A 86 -0.81 8.61 -12.10
N LEU A 87 -1.31 7.47 -11.61
CA LEU A 87 -2.05 6.51 -12.43
C LEU A 87 -3.30 7.16 -13.05
N HIS A 88 -4.07 7.88 -12.22
CA HIS A 88 -5.30 8.54 -12.64
C HIS A 88 -5.03 9.64 -13.67
N GLY A 89 -4.00 10.47 -13.47
CA GLY A 89 -3.63 11.52 -14.41
C GLY A 89 -3.27 10.98 -15.79
N LYS A 90 -2.70 9.77 -15.87
CA LYS A 90 -2.27 9.16 -17.12
C LYS A 90 -3.33 8.28 -17.79
N PHE A 91 -4.12 7.54 -17.00
CA PHE A 91 -5.02 6.49 -17.50
C PHE A 91 -6.45 6.58 -16.97
N GLY A 92 -6.73 7.51 -16.07
CA GLY A 92 -8.06 7.74 -15.51
C GLY A 92 -9.03 8.35 -16.51
N LYS A 93 -10.32 8.09 -16.32
CA LYS A 93 -11.40 8.65 -17.16
C LYS A 93 -12.49 9.33 -16.35
N LEU A 94 -12.73 8.89 -15.12
CA LEU A 94 -13.73 9.48 -14.24
C LEU A 94 -13.12 10.56 -13.35
N PRO A 95 -13.88 11.58 -12.92
CA PRO A 95 -13.44 12.47 -11.85
C PRO A 95 -13.07 11.69 -10.57
N MET A 96 -11.98 12.06 -9.89
CA MET A 96 -11.52 11.39 -8.66
C MET A 96 -12.62 11.31 -7.57
N LYS A 97 -13.49 12.33 -7.50
CA LYS A 97 -14.67 12.32 -6.61
C LYS A 97 -15.62 11.14 -6.86
N GLU A 98 -15.77 10.71 -8.11
CA GLU A 98 -16.62 9.57 -8.46
C GLU A 98 -15.90 8.25 -8.14
N VAL A 99 -14.58 8.21 -8.34
CA VAL A 99 -13.72 7.06 -8.01
C VAL A 99 -13.73 6.78 -6.51
N LEU A 100 -13.61 7.81 -5.66
CA LEU A 100 -13.55 7.66 -4.20
C LEU A 100 -14.93 7.61 -3.52
N ALA A 101 -16.00 8.06 -4.20
CA ALA A 101 -17.35 8.11 -3.62
C ALA A 101 -17.83 6.80 -2.97
N PRO A 102 -17.61 5.60 -3.56
CA PRO A 102 -18.01 4.34 -2.93
C PRO A 102 -17.32 4.11 -1.57
N ALA A 103 -16.00 4.34 -1.49
CA ALA A 103 -15.22 4.15 -0.27
C ALA A 103 -15.62 5.17 0.81
N ILE A 104 -15.85 6.44 0.42
CA ILE A 104 -16.35 7.49 1.32
C ILE A 104 -17.70 7.07 1.92
N ARG A 105 -18.64 6.60 1.09
CA ARG A 105 -19.96 6.16 1.56
C ARG A 105 -19.86 5.02 2.57
N TYR A 106 -19.09 3.97 2.25
CA TYR A 106 -18.89 2.85 3.18
C TYR A 106 -18.21 3.27 4.48
N ALA A 107 -17.24 4.20 4.42
CA ALA A 107 -16.56 4.69 5.60
C ALA A 107 -17.51 5.47 6.54
N ARG A 108 -18.51 6.18 5.99
CA ARG A 108 -19.53 6.91 6.78
C ARG A 108 -20.66 6.01 7.27
N GLU A 109 -21.29 5.27 6.37
CA GLU A 109 -22.51 4.50 6.64
C GLU A 109 -22.21 3.18 7.37
N GLY A 110 -21.03 2.64 7.09
CA GLY A 110 -20.49 1.42 7.65
C GLY A 110 -20.76 0.17 6.81
N PHE A 111 -20.09 -0.91 7.17
CA PHE A 111 -20.18 -2.21 6.50
C PHE A 111 -19.92 -3.34 7.52
N PRO A 112 -20.46 -4.55 7.30
CA PRO A 112 -20.18 -5.69 8.17
C PRO A 112 -18.72 -6.14 7.99
N VAL A 113 -17.99 -6.27 9.09
CA VAL A 113 -16.61 -6.78 9.09
C VAL A 113 -16.61 -8.24 8.66
N SER A 114 -15.74 -8.58 7.70
CA SER A 114 -15.61 -9.95 7.20
C SER A 114 -14.83 -10.84 8.18
N GLU A 115 -15.01 -12.16 8.05
CA GLU A 115 -14.42 -13.14 8.97
C GLU A 115 -12.89 -13.07 9.03
N LEU A 116 -12.23 -12.98 7.87
CA LEU A 116 -10.77 -12.91 7.80
C LEU A 116 -10.23 -11.63 8.44
N ILE A 117 -10.93 -10.50 8.23
CA ILE A 117 -10.53 -9.21 8.79
C ILE A 117 -10.76 -9.16 10.30
N ALA A 118 -11.88 -9.72 10.80
CA ALA A 118 -12.10 -9.88 12.23
C ALA A 118 -10.99 -10.70 12.89
N TYR A 119 -10.57 -11.81 12.26
CA TYR A 119 -9.46 -12.62 12.75
C TYR A 119 -8.16 -11.82 12.87
N TYR A 120 -7.78 -11.06 11.84
CA TYR A 120 -6.56 -10.24 11.91
C TYR A 120 -6.69 -9.06 12.87
N LEU A 121 -7.86 -8.41 12.97
CA LEU A 121 -8.08 -7.31 13.91
C LEU A 121 -8.03 -7.77 15.37
N GLN A 122 -8.52 -8.98 15.68
CA GLN A 122 -8.36 -9.56 17.02
C GLN A 122 -6.88 -9.75 17.37
N ARG A 123 -6.09 -10.30 16.44
CA ARG A 123 -4.64 -10.47 16.63
C ARG A 123 -3.95 -9.11 16.79
N SER A 124 -4.21 -8.17 15.89
CA SER A 124 -3.63 -6.81 15.93
C SER A 124 -3.98 -6.08 17.22
N SER A 125 -5.23 -6.17 17.68
CA SER A 125 -5.69 -5.50 18.91
C SER A 125 -4.96 -6.01 20.15
N ALA A 126 -4.59 -7.29 20.20
CA ALA A 126 -3.80 -7.83 21.30
C ALA A 126 -2.43 -7.14 21.43
N PHE A 127 -1.86 -6.66 20.31
CA PHE A 127 -0.54 -6.01 20.27
C PHE A 127 -0.61 -4.47 20.28
N PHE A 128 -1.66 -3.89 19.71
CA PHE A 128 -1.72 -2.45 19.44
C PHE A 128 -2.72 -1.67 20.30
N LYS A 129 -3.53 -2.32 21.14
CA LYS A 129 -4.53 -1.64 22.00
C LYS A 129 -3.98 -0.46 22.82
N ASP A 130 -2.70 -0.52 23.20
CA ASP A 130 -2.04 0.49 24.03
C ASP A 130 -1.28 1.53 23.18
N ARG A 131 -1.27 1.40 21.85
CA ARG A 131 -0.75 2.43 20.93
C ARG A 131 -1.80 3.52 20.76
N PRO A 132 -1.41 4.82 20.76
CA PRO A 132 -2.28 6.00 20.81
C PRO A 132 -3.69 5.84 20.20
N ASN A 133 -4.04 6.45 19.09
CA ASN A 133 -5.35 6.33 18.42
C ASN A 133 -5.92 4.91 18.09
N PHE A 134 -5.27 3.80 18.45
CA PHE A 134 -5.65 2.47 17.94
C PHE A 134 -7.00 1.99 18.48
N ALA A 135 -7.18 1.98 19.82
CA ALA A 135 -8.38 1.45 20.44
C ALA A 135 -9.63 2.28 20.11
N GLU A 136 -9.46 3.59 19.91
CA GLU A 136 -10.54 4.51 19.51
C GLU A 136 -11.16 4.14 18.16
N VAL A 137 -10.32 3.71 17.20
CA VAL A 137 -10.77 3.34 15.86
C VAL A 137 -11.16 1.86 15.79
N TRP A 138 -10.31 0.97 16.28
CA TRP A 138 -10.41 -0.47 16.00
C TRP A 138 -11.02 -1.29 17.15
N MET A 139 -11.26 -0.67 18.30
CA MET A 139 -11.89 -1.32 19.45
C MET A 139 -13.08 -0.52 20.01
N PRO A 140 -14.04 -0.10 19.17
CA PRO A 140 -15.20 0.64 19.64
C PRO A 140 -15.97 -0.18 20.69
N GLY A 141 -16.28 0.45 21.83
CA GLY A 141 -16.90 -0.24 22.96
C GLY A 141 -15.93 -1.11 23.80
N GLY A 142 -14.61 -0.94 23.62
CA GLY A 142 -13.58 -1.57 24.45
C GLY A 142 -13.21 -2.99 24.06
N ARG A 143 -13.72 -3.52 22.94
CA ARG A 143 -13.37 -4.83 22.38
C ARG A 143 -12.97 -4.72 20.91
N PRO A 144 -12.11 -5.61 20.39
CA PRO A 144 -11.86 -5.69 18.96
C PRO A 144 -13.15 -5.92 18.18
N LEU A 145 -13.19 -5.41 16.95
CA LEU A 145 -14.27 -5.71 16.00
C LEU A 145 -14.34 -7.21 15.70
N GLU A 146 -15.56 -7.74 15.63
CA GLU A 146 -15.87 -9.14 15.35
C GLU A 146 -16.56 -9.29 13.99
N LYS A 147 -16.62 -10.53 13.50
CA LYS A 147 -17.31 -10.87 12.25
C LYS A 147 -18.76 -10.39 12.32
N GLY A 148 -19.17 -9.62 11.32
CA GLY A 148 -20.53 -9.11 11.19
C GLY A 148 -20.81 -7.81 11.97
N ASP A 149 -19.90 -7.35 12.83
CA ASP A 149 -20.00 -6.01 13.41
C ASP A 149 -20.04 -4.96 12.30
N VAL A 150 -20.90 -3.95 12.43
CA VAL A 150 -20.93 -2.83 11.48
C VAL A 150 -19.85 -1.83 11.87
N PHE A 151 -18.78 -1.78 11.08
CA PHE A 151 -17.67 -0.85 11.29
C PHE A 151 -17.87 0.43 10.48
N ARG A 152 -17.54 1.57 11.08
CA ARG A 152 -17.52 2.90 10.47
C ARG A 152 -16.20 3.57 10.75
N ASN A 153 -15.67 4.31 9.78
CA ASN A 153 -14.47 5.12 9.95
C ASN A 153 -14.68 6.54 9.41
N PRO A 154 -15.38 7.41 10.15
CA PRO A 154 -15.64 8.78 9.72
C PRO A 154 -14.37 9.57 9.41
N ALA A 155 -13.28 9.37 10.17
CA ALA A 155 -12.02 10.08 9.96
C ALA A 155 -11.35 9.70 8.62
N LEU A 156 -11.44 8.42 8.21
CA LEU A 156 -10.97 8.01 6.89
C LEU A 156 -11.88 8.56 5.78
N ALA A 157 -13.19 8.64 6.01
CA ALA A 157 -14.10 9.28 5.08
C ALA A 157 -13.76 10.76 4.86
N ASP A 158 -13.48 11.51 5.94
CA ASP A 158 -13.00 12.90 5.86
C ASP A 158 -11.71 13.02 5.05
N THR A 159 -10.81 12.05 5.21
CA THR A 159 -9.55 11.98 4.45
C THR A 159 -9.83 11.79 2.97
N TYR A 160 -10.63 10.79 2.59
CA TYR A 160 -10.99 10.54 1.18
C TYR A 160 -11.79 11.68 0.55
N GLU A 161 -12.66 12.34 1.31
CA GLU A 161 -13.41 13.51 0.85
C GLU A 161 -12.47 14.69 0.53
N LYS A 162 -11.48 14.95 1.39
CA LYS A 162 -10.43 15.94 1.08
C LYS A 162 -9.65 15.57 -0.18
N LEU A 163 -9.25 14.31 -0.36
CA LEU A 163 -8.54 13.88 -1.57
C LEU A 163 -9.42 14.03 -2.83
N ALA A 164 -10.71 13.72 -2.73
CA ALA A 164 -11.66 13.86 -3.83
C ALA A 164 -11.85 15.31 -4.28
N LEU A 165 -11.76 16.28 -3.36
CA LEU A 165 -12.00 17.70 -3.61
C LEU A 165 -10.71 18.47 -3.94
N ASP A 166 -9.69 18.28 -3.13
CA ASP A 166 -8.46 19.08 -3.12
C ASP A 166 -7.28 18.36 -3.79
N GLY A 167 -7.48 17.09 -4.18
CA GLY A 167 -6.51 16.29 -4.90
C GLY A 167 -5.34 15.80 -4.04
N ARG A 168 -4.26 15.41 -4.74
CA ARG A 168 -3.03 14.87 -4.16
C ARG A 168 -2.47 15.70 -3.01
N ASP A 169 -2.40 17.01 -3.20
CA ASP A 169 -1.68 17.90 -2.28
C ASP A 169 -2.36 18.07 -0.92
N ALA A 170 -3.65 17.71 -0.80
CA ALA A 170 -4.28 17.60 0.51
C ALA A 170 -3.59 16.59 1.42
N PHE A 171 -3.04 15.51 0.85
CA PHE A 171 -2.27 14.51 1.61
C PHE A 171 -0.87 14.99 1.95
N TYR A 172 -0.14 15.56 0.98
CA TYR A 172 1.30 15.80 1.08
C TYR A 172 1.70 17.21 1.55
N GLN A 173 0.81 18.20 1.41
CA GLN A 173 1.08 19.60 1.76
C GLN A 173 0.03 20.18 2.71
N GLY A 174 -1.12 19.50 2.81
CA GLY A 174 -2.27 19.93 3.59
C GLY A 174 -2.22 19.59 5.08
N THR A 175 -3.40 19.60 5.69
CA THR A 175 -3.58 19.28 7.12
C THR A 175 -3.24 17.84 7.44
N ILE A 176 -3.43 16.92 6.49
CA ILE A 176 -3.13 15.49 6.66
C ILE A 176 -1.63 15.28 6.90
N ALA A 177 -0.76 15.81 6.02
CA ALA A 177 0.69 15.73 6.20
C ALA A 177 1.15 16.29 7.56
N ARG A 178 0.63 17.45 7.97
CA ARG A 178 0.96 18.05 9.28
C ARG A 178 0.57 17.12 10.43
N THR A 179 -0.66 16.61 10.43
CA THR A 179 -1.12 15.67 11.46
C THR A 179 -0.26 14.41 11.53
N VAL A 180 0.14 13.85 10.38
CA VAL A 180 1.01 12.66 10.34
C VAL A 180 2.41 12.96 10.87
N VAL A 181 3.00 14.09 10.44
CA VAL A 181 4.34 14.54 10.88
C VAL A 181 4.36 14.78 12.38
N ASP A 182 3.39 15.54 12.90
CA ASP A 182 3.30 15.88 14.32
C ASP A 182 3.12 14.62 15.17
N PHE A 183 2.19 13.74 14.78
CA PHE A 183 1.97 12.47 15.46
C PHE A 183 3.23 11.60 15.48
N LEU A 184 3.88 11.40 14.33
CA LEU A 184 5.07 10.55 14.27
C LEU A 184 6.24 11.15 15.04
N ARG A 185 6.40 12.48 15.08
CA ARG A 185 7.39 13.15 15.92
C ARG A 185 7.13 12.92 17.41
N GLU A 186 5.88 13.05 17.85
CA GLU A 186 5.49 12.74 19.23
C GLU A 186 5.78 11.29 19.61
N GLN A 187 5.71 10.37 18.65
CA GLN A 187 6.05 8.95 18.86
C GLN A 187 7.55 8.64 18.78
N GLY A 188 8.42 9.63 18.52
CA GLY A 188 9.88 9.45 18.39
C GLY A 188 10.37 9.23 16.95
N GLY A 189 9.57 9.62 15.96
CA GLY A 189 9.88 9.55 14.53
C GLY A 189 10.65 10.76 14.02
N PHE A 190 11.00 10.71 12.74
CA PHE A 190 11.93 11.66 12.10
C PHE A 190 11.34 12.39 10.89
N PHE A 191 10.05 12.23 10.61
CA PHE A 191 9.44 12.94 9.48
C PHE A 191 9.39 14.44 9.70
N THR A 192 9.59 15.16 8.63
CA THR A 192 9.39 16.58 8.49
C THR A 192 8.34 16.82 7.42
N MET A 193 7.80 18.03 7.35
CA MET A 193 6.96 18.41 6.21
C MET A 193 7.71 18.31 4.87
N ARG A 194 9.03 18.49 4.87
CA ARG A 194 9.85 18.36 3.66
C ARG A 194 9.76 16.95 3.06
N ASP A 195 9.75 15.92 3.90
CA ASP A 195 9.63 14.53 3.44
C ASP A 195 8.36 14.29 2.62
N PHE A 196 7.24 14.88 3.05
CA PHE A 196 5.95 14.77 2.37
C PHE A 196 5.88 15.68 1.13
N ILE A 197 6.38 16.91 1.22
CA ILE A 197 6.38 17.88 0.11
C ILE A 197 7.23 17.36 -1.06
N ASP A 198 8.40 16.76 -0.78
CA ASP A 198 9.35 16.30 -1.79
C ASP A 198 9.00 14.90 -2.34
N HIS A 199 8.08 14.16 -1.69
CA HIS A 199 7.70 12.82 -2.13
C HIS A 199 7.09 12.83 -3.53
N ARG A 200 7.55 11.95 -4.41
CA ARG A 200 7.01 11.69 -5.76
C ARG A 200 7.17 10.22 -6.10
N SER A 201 6.20 9.65 -6.81
CA SER A 201 6.33 8.34 -7.46
C SER A 201 7.23 8.43 -8.69
N GLU A 202 7.72 7.27 -9.12
CA GLU A 202 8.58 7.12 -10.27
C GLU A 202 7.94 6.21 -11.32
N TRP A 203 7.77 6.74 -12.53
CA TRP A 203 7.48 5.90 -13.70
C TRP A 203 8.76 5.20 -14.12
N ILE A 204 8.73 3.88 -14.10
CA ILE A 204 9.87 3.01 -14.33
C ILE A 204 9.58 2.04 -15.47
N GLU A 205 10.63 1.64 -16.18
CA GLU A 205 10.53 0.61 -17.20
C GLU A 205 10.47 -0.76 -16.50
N PRO A 206 9.41 -1.56 -16.70
CA PRO A 206 9.35 -2.93 -16.19
C PRO A 206 10.50 -3.78 -16.73
N VAL A 207 10.91 -4.78 -15.96
CA VAL A 207 11.90 -5.78 -16.35
C VAL A 207 11.22 -7.10 -16.63
N SER A 208 11.79 -7.92 -17.51
CA SER A 208 11.19 -9.22 -17.85
C SER A 208 12.21 -10.32 -18.09
N THR A 209 11.69 -11.54 -18.07
CA THR A 209 12.33 -12.69 -18.69
C THR A 209 11.31 -13.45 -19.55
N ASN A 210 11.80 -14.17 -20.56
CA ASN A 210 10.96 -15.12 -21.27
C ASN A 210 11.04 -16.47 -20.54
N TYR A 211 9.89 -17.08 -20.25
CA TYR A 211 9.82 -18.42 -19.72
C TYR A 211 8.95 -19.26 -20.64
N ARG A 212 9.56 -20.14 -21.43
CA ARG A 212 8.87 -21.08 -22.34
C ARG A 212 7.87 -20.41 -23.28
N GLY A 213 8.22 -19.27 -23.87
CA GLY A 213 7.40 -18.55 -24.85
C GLY A 213 6.49 -17.48 -24.26
N TYR A 214 6.54 -17.23 -22.95
CA TYR A 214 5.79 -16.17 -22.28
C TYR A 214 6.73 -15.15 -21.64
N ASP A 215 6.50 -13.86 -21.88
CA ASP A 215 7.21 -12.82 -21.16
C ASP A 215 6.56 -12.59 -19.80
N VAL A 216 7.33 -12.78 -18.74
CA VAL A 216 6.92 -12.48 -17.36
C VAL A 216 7.53 -11.15 -16.97
N TRP A 217 6.68 -10.20 -16.62
CA TRP A 217 7.05 -8.82 -16.31
C TRP A 217 6.95 -8.53 -14.83
N GLU A 218 7.96 -7.86 -14.31
CA GLU A 218 8.05 -7.42 -12.93
C GLU A 218 8.57 -5.99 -12.88
N LEU A 219 8.39 -5.32 -11.73
CA LEU A 219 9.06 -4.05 -11.51
C LEU A 219 10.52 -4.28 -11.10
N PRO A 220 11.46 -3.41 -11.56
CA PRO A 220 12.81 -3.40 -11.01
C PRO A 220 12.82 -3.06 -9.50
N PRO A 221 13.99 -3.10 -8.84
CA PRO A 221 14.12 -2.67 -7.45
C PRO A 221 13.42 -1.33 -7.19
N ASN A 222 12.84 -1.12 -6.01
CA ASN A 222 13.06 -1.80 -4.73
C ASN A 222 12.15 -3.02 -4.41
N GLY A 223 11.33 -3.48 -5.36
CA GLY A 223 10.52 -4.69 -5.19
C GLY A 223 11.33 -6.00 -5.22
N GLN A 224 10.67 -7.12 -4.91
CA GLN A 224 11.26 -8.47 -4.99
C GLN A 224 10.95 -9.22 -6.30
N GLY A 225 10.27 -8.59 -7.26
CA GLY A 225 9.89 -9.21 -8.53
C GLY A 225 11.07 -9.80 -9.30
N ILE A 226 12.26 -9.19 -9.19
CA ILE A 226 13.49 -9.72 -9.80
C ILE A 226 13.82 -11.15 -9.35
N ALA A 227 13.48 -11.52 -8.10
CA ALA A 227 13.71 -12.87 -7.61
C ALA A 227 12.82 -13.89 -8.34
N ALA A 228 11.58 -13.53 -8.66
CA ALA A 228 10.69 -14.38 -9.46
C ALA A 228 11.27 -14.61 -10.86
N LEU A 229 11.79 -13.56 -11.51
CA LEU A 229 12.43 -13.69 -12.83
C LEU A 229 13.70 -14.56 -12.78
N GLN A 230 14.51 -14.42 -11.71
CA GLN A 230 15.69 -15.27 -11.50
C GLN A 230 15.30 -16.74 -11.31
N ILE A 231 14.26 -17.02 -10.51
CA ILE A 231 13.74 -18.37 -10.30
C ILE A 231 13.29 -18.98 -11.63
N LEU A 232 12.53 -18.23 -12.44
CA LEU A 232 12.08 -18.71 -13.76
C LEU A 232 13.27 -19.05 -14.68
N ASN A 233 14.32 -18.24 -14.68
CA ASN A 233 15.53 -18.52 -15.46
C ASN A 233 16.27 -19.78 -14.99
N ILE A 234 16.27 -20.06 -13.69
CA ILE A 234 16.82 -21.32 -13.15
C ILE A 234 15.96 -22.50 -13.60
N LEU A 235 14.63 -22.39 -13.45
CA LEU A 235 13.67 -23.43 -13.79
C LEU A 235 13.58 -23.70 -15.31
N GLU A 236 14.04 -22.79 -16.16
CA GLU A 236 14.10 -23.00 -17.61
C GLU A 236 15.12 -24.07 -18.01
N GLY A 237 16.12 -24.34 -17.15
CA GLY A 237 17.10 -25.42 -17.34
C GLY A 237 16.54 -26.84 -17.12
N TYR A 238 15.28 -26.98 -16.69
CA TYR A 238 14.66 -28.25 -16.31
C TYR A 238 13.41 -28.55 -17.14
N ASP A 239 13.02 -29.82 -17.27
CA ASP A 239 11.71 -30.18 -17.83
C ASP A 239 10.68 -30.34 -16.71
N ILE A 240 10.23 -29.20 -16.16
CA ILE A 240 9.26 -29.15 -15.06
C ILE A 240 7.97 -29.90 -15.40
N ALA A 241 7.56 -29.91 -16.67
CA ALA A 241 6.35 -30.59 -17.11
C ALA A 241 6.49 -32.12 -17.03
N ALA A 242 7.66 -32.65 -17.43
CA ALA A 242 7.93 -34.09 -17.38
C ALA A 242 8.06 -34.64 -15.94
N MET A 243 8.45 -33.81 -14.96
CA MET A 243 8.61 -34.23 -13.56
C MET A 243 7.30 -34.65 -12.88
N GLY A 244 6.16 -34.21 -13.39
CA GLY A 244 4.85 -34.44 -12.79
C GLY A 244 4.57 -33.57 -11.55
N PHE A 245 3.45 -32.86 -11.56
CA PHE A 245 3.06 -31.92 -10.49
C PHE A 245 3.04 -32.59 -9.11
N GLY A 246 3.75 -32.00 -8.15
CA GLY A 246 3.80 -32.46 -6.76
C GLY A 246 4.69 -33.67 -6.50
N SER A 247 5.44 -34.17 -7.50
CA SER A 247 6.47 -35.19 -7.29
C SER A 247 7.62 -34.65 -6.42
N ALA A 248 8.41 -35.56 -5.85
CA ALA A 248 9.58 -35.15 -5.06
C ALA A 248 10.58 -34.35 -5.90
N GLU A 249 10.78 -34.71 -7.16
CA GLU A 249 11.65 -34.00 -8.09
C GLU A 249 11.10 -32.61 -8.44
N TYR A 250 9.78 -32.50 -8.66
CA TYR A 250 9.10 -31.22 -8.90
C TYR A 250 9.24 -30.24 -7.71
N VAL A 251 9.11 -30.73 -6.48
CA VAL A 251 9.21 -29.89 -5.27
C VAL A 251 10.67 -29.57 -4.92
N HIS A 252 11.60 -30.47 -5.23
CA HIS A 252 13.03 -30.29 -4.94
C HIS A 252 13.69 -29.24 -5.85
N THR A 253 13.29 -29.22 -7.12
CA THR A 253 13.84 -28.32 -8.17
C THR A 253 13.39 -26.88 -7.96
#